data_AF-K2EMN8-F1
#
_entry.id   AF-K2EMN8-F1
#
_cell.length_a   1.000
_cell.length_b   1.000
_cell.length_c   1.000
_cell.angle_alpha   90.00
_cell.angle_beta   90.00
_cell.angle_gamma   90.00
#
_symmetry.space_group_name_H-M   'P 1'
#
loop_
_entity.id
_entity.type
_entity.pdbx_description
1 polymer ?
#
loop_
_entity_poly.entity_id
_entity_poly.type
_entity_poly.pdbx_seq_one_letter_code
_entity_poly.pdbx_strand_id
1 'polypeptide(L)'
;MNDNKNHKENAEEGFDEAYKKMMEFGREKQFNSQMEKIELAYVRVIEKYGEYADCKSFVEYLRTIEKVFTEAKFRSWDAEKSKDELIRSKIKIMSSISPVGEDTLVSIYEDFKKAGSDIDKIYNVINDLLEKYQQDADCKEFILYVQYLFINFQNAQKEAATMEALKERLIKARMEVLTSDGDPDMMTLENIYKEFKEMMSK
;
A
#
# COMPACT_ATOMS: atom_id res chain seq x y z
N MET A 1 32.97 -50.80 -8.01
CA MET A 1 32.44 -50.05 -6.85
C MET A 1 32.38 -48.58 -7.22
N ASN A 2 31.36 -48.12 -7.97
CA ASN A 2 31.16 -46.69 -8.25
C ASN A 2 29.68 -46.29 -8.44
N ASP A 3 28.74 -47.24 -8.48
CA ASP A 3 27.31 -46.94 -8.69
C ASP A 3 26.57 -46.47 -7.43
N ASN A 4 27.18 -46.57 -6.24
CA ASN A 4 26.54 -46.22 -4.97
C ASN A 4 26.73 -44.75 -4.53
N LYS A 5 27.55 -43.97 -5.25
CA LYS A 5 27.74 -42.53 -4.97
C LYS A 5 26.72 -41.67 -5.72
N ASN A 6 26.47 -41.96 -7.01
CA ASN A 6 25.51 -41.22 -7.83
C ASN A 6 24.05 -41.34 -7.37
N HIS A 7 23.66 -42.45 -6.71
CA HIS A 7 22.30 -42.62 -6.20
C HIS A 7 22.00 -41.85 -4.90
N LYS A 8 23.01 -41.52 -4.10
CA LYS A 8 22.84 -40.73 -2.88
C LYS A 8 22.72 -39.23 -3.17
N GLU A 9 23.56 -38.72 -4.06
CA GLU A 9 23.53 -37.29 -4.45
C GLU A 9 22.20 -36.92 -5.15
N ASN A 10 21.68 -37.75 -6.06
CA ASN A 10 20.38 -37.52 -6.69
C ASN A 10 19.17 -37.65 -5.74
N ALA A 11 19.30 -38.43 -4.65
CA ALA A 11 18.22 -38.61 -3.67
C ALA A 11 18.18 -37.46 -2.65
N GLU A 12 19.35 -36.93 -2.28
CA GLU A 12 19.49 -35.73 -1.44
C GLU A 12 18.99 -34.48 -2.19
N GLU A 13 19.31 -34.31 -3.47
CA GLU A 13 18.77 -33.24 -4.32
C GLU A 13 17.24 -33.32 -4.45
N GLY A 14 16.67 -34.53 -4.53
CA GLY A 14 15.22 -34.74 -4.59
C GLY A 14 14.50 -34.41 -3.27
N PHE A 15 15.14 -34.66 -2.13
CA PHE A 15 14.60 -34.30 -0.81
C PHE A 15 14.68 -32.80 -0.55
N ASP A 16 15.81 -32.16 -0.86
CA ASP A 16 16.01 -30.73 -0.68
C ASP A 16 15.05 -29.91 -1.56
N GLU A 17 14.84 -30.32 -2.82
CA GLU A 17 13.89 -29.68 -3.72
C GLU A 17 12.44 -29.89 -3.25
N ALA A 18 12.10 -31.07 -2.75
CA ALA A 18 10.77 -31.34 -2.19
C ALA A 18 10.51 -30.53 -0.91
N TYR A 19 11.51 -30.43 -0.02
CA TYR A 19 11.44 -29.62 1.20
C TYR A 19 11.31 -28.13 0.88
N LYS A 20 12.08 -27.62 -0.09
CA LYS A 20 11.98 -26.24 -0.56
C LYS A 20 10.58 -25.93 -1.11
N LYS A 21 10.02 -26.80 -1.96
CA LYS A 21 8.64 -26.68 -2.47
C LYS A 21 7.61 -26.70 -1.35
N MET A 22 7.78 -27.57 -0.35
CA MET A 22 6.88 -27.62 0.81
C MET A 22 6.93 -26.32 1.63
N MET A 23 8.13 -25.76 1.84
CA MET A 23 8.33 -24.48 2.53
C MET A 23 7.78 -23.29 1.74
N GLU A 24 7.92 -23.28 0.42
CA GLU A 24 7.31 -22.28 -0.47
C GLU A 24 5.79 -22.37 -0.44
N PHE A 25 5.22 -23.57 -0.55
CA PHE A 25 3.78 -23.78 -0.43
C PHE A 25 3.23 -23.34 0.94
N GLY A 26 3.92 -23.69 2.02
CA GLY A 26 3.54 -23.25 3.37
C GLY A 26 3.56 -21.73 3.52
N ARG A 27 4.57 -21.07 2.95
CA ARG A 27 4.69 -19.60 2.91
C ARG A 27 3.57 -18.97 2.09
N GLU A 28 3.28 -19.49 0.90
CA GLU A 28 2.20 -18.97 0.04
C GLU A 28 0.83 -19.14 0.70
N LYS A 29 0.59 -20.27 1.38
CA LYS A 29 -0.66 -20.48 2.14
C LYS A 29 -0.80 -19.46 3.28
N GLN A 30 0.29 -19.13 3.97
CA GLN A 30 0.28 -18.10 5.01
C GLN A 30 -0.01 -16.72 4.42
N PHE A 31 0.60 -16.38 3.28
CA PHE A 31 0.34 -15.12 2.57
C PHE A 31 -1.12 -14.98 2.16
N ASN A 32 -1.69 -16.01 1.53
CA ASN A 32 -3.10 -16.02 1.11
C ASN A 32 -4.04 -15.88 2.32
N SER A 33 -3.73 -16.54 3.44
CA SER A 33 -4.51 -16.39 4.67
C SER A 33 -4.47 -14.95 5.23
N GLN A 34 -3.35 -14.25 5.14
CA GLN A 34 -3.28 -12.83 5.52
C GLN A 34 -4.11 -11.95 4.58
N MET A 35 -4.07 -12.22 3.27
CA MET A 35 -4.88 -11.48 2.29
C MET A 35 -6.39 -11.69 2.54
N GLU A 36 -6.81 -12.91 2.83
CA GLU A 36 -8.20 -13.21 3.20
C GLU A 36 -8.64 -12.47 4.47
N LYS A 37 -7.78 -12.39 5.50
CA LYS A 37 -8.06 -11.63 6.73
C LYS A 37 -8.27 -10.14 6.44
N ILE A 38 -7.45 -9.54 5.56
CA ILE A 38 -7.60 -8.14 5.15
C ILE A 38 -8.94 -7.93 4.43
N GLU A 39 -9.33 -8.83 3.53
CA GLU A 39 -10.62 -8.76 2.84
C GLU A 39 -11.81 -8.90 3.78
N LEU A 40 -11.74 -9.85 4.72
CA LEU A 40 -12.80 -10.05 5.72
C LEU A 40 -12.95 -8.83 6.64
N ALA A 41 -11.82 -8.24 7.07
CA ALA A 41 -11.83 -7.00 7.85
C ALA A 41 -12.48 -5.86 7.06
N TYR A 42 -12.08 -5.69 5.80
CA TYR A 42 -12.64 -4.69 4.90
C TYR A 42 -14.16 -4.82 4.75
N VAL A 43 -14.66 -6.02 4.39
CA VAL A 43 -16.10 -6.24 4.17
C VAL A 43 -16.90 -5.88 5.43
N ARG A 44 -16.48 -6.36 6.60
CA ARG A 44 -17.21 -6.13 7.85
C ARG A 44 -17.22 -4.66 8.28
N VAL A 45 -16.11 -3.96 8.09
CA VAL A 45 -16.03 -2.54 8.46
C VAL A 45 -16.82 -1.69 7.47
N ILE A 46 -16.80 -2.02 6.17
CA ILE A 46 -17.65 -1.38 5.16
C ILE A 46 -19.13 -1.60 5.42
N GLU A 47 -19.57 -2.78 5.85
CA GLU A 47 -20.97 -3.04 6.21
C GLU A 47 -21.49 -2.08 7.31
N LYS A 48 -20.59 -1.60 8.19
CA LYS A 48 -20.94 -0.73 9.32
C LYS A 48 -20.77 0.76 9.02
N TYR A 49 -19.77 1.14 8.25
CA TYR A 49 -19.39 2.55 8.03
C TYR A 49 -19.47 3.02 6.58
N GLY A 50 -19.76 2.11 5.63
CA GLY A 50 -19.67 2.34 4.20
C GLY A 50 -20.73 3.27 3.61
N GLU A 51 -21.75 3.65 4.39
CA GLU A 51 -22.75 4.64 3.99
C GLU A 51 -22.17 6.07 3.97
N TYR A 52 -21.12 6.33 4.74
CA TYR A 52 -20.44 7.62 4.79
C TYR A 52 -19.25 7.64 3.83
N ALA A 53 -19.22 8.58 2.88
CA ALA A 53 -18.23 8.60 1.79
C ALA A 53 -16.78 8.62 2.30
N ASP A 54 -16.47 9.46 3.29
CA ASP A 54 -15.12 9.59 3.84
C ASP A 54 -14.71 8.40 4.70
N CYS A 55 -15.63 7.83 5.48
CA CYS A 55 -15.39 6.58 6.20
C CYS A 55 -15.12 5.43 5.22
N LYS A 56 -15.91 5.33 4.15
CA LYS A 56 -15.69 4.35 3.08
C LYS A 56 -14.31 4.53 2.44
N SER A 57 -13.95 5.76 2.08
CA SER A 57 -12.63 6.11 1.53
C SER A 57 -11.49 5.74 2.48
N PHE A 58 -11.68 5.95 3.79
CA PHE A 58 -10.70 5.55 4.80
C PHE A 58 -10.54 4.02 4.90
N VAL A 59 -11.64 3.27 4.87
CA VAL A 59 -11.61 1.81 4.94
C VAL A 59 -11.00 1.20 3.67
N GLU A 60 -11.26 1.77 2.50
CA GLU A 60 -10.58 1.41 1.25
C GLU A 60 -9.06 1.69 1.32
N TYR A 61 -8.67 2.79 1.95
CA TYR A 61 -7.28 3.12 2.21
C TYR A 61 -6.61 2.10 3.15
N LEU A 62 -7.26 1.73 4.26
CA LEU A 62 -6.77 0.70 5.19
C LEU A 62 -6.57 -0.66 4.51
N ARG A 63 -7.54 -1.09 3.69
CA ARG A 63 -7.41 -2.32 2.90
C ARG A 63 -6.21 -2.25 1.96
N THR A 64 -6.03 -1.13 1.27
CA THR A 64 -4.94 -0.96 0.30
C THR A 64 -3.58 -0.96 0.98
N ILE A 65 -3.43 -0.20 2.06
CA ILE A 65 -2.15 -0.10 2.75
C ILE A 65 -1.76 -1.44 3.38
N GLU A 66 -2.68 -2.15 4.02
CA GLU A 66 -2.36 -3.45 4.63
C GLU A 66 -1.99 -4.51 3.59
N LYS A 67 -2.63 -4.51 2.42
CA LYS A 67 -2.23 -5.39 1.31
C LYS A 67 -0.82 -5.11 0.85
N VAL A 68 -0.51 -3.85 0.54
CA VAL A 68 0.81 -3.47 0.02
C VAL A 68 1.90 -3.79 1.04
N PHE A 69 1.70 -3.47 2.33
CA PHE A 69 2.70 -3.76 3.37
C PHE A 69 2.84 -5.26 3.68
N THR A 70 1.74 -6.02 3.61
CA THR A 70 1.79 -7.49 3.74
C THR A 70 2.57 -8.11 2.59
N GLU A 71 2.33 -7.65 1.37
CA GLU A 71 3.07 -8.12 0.19
C GLU A 71 4.53 -7.68 0.22
N ALA A 72 4.81 -6.44 0.62
CA ALA A 72 6.16 -5.94 0.81
C ALA A 72 6.95 -6.81 1.79
N LYS A 73 6.35 -7.19 2.92
CA LYS A 73 6.98 -8.12 3.88
C LYS A 73 7.20 -9.50 3.30
N PHE A 74 6.21 -10.05 2.59
CA PHE A 74 6.28 -11.40 2.00
C PHE A 74 7.33 -11.50 0.88
N ARG A 75 7.37 -10.49 0.01
CA ARG A 75 8.24 -10.42 -1.18
C ARG A 75 9.55 -9.66 -0.93
N SER A 76 9.79 -9.20 0.30
CA SER A 76 10.97 -8.41 0.70
C SER A 76 11.16 -7.15 -0.17
N TRP A 77 10.09 -6.40 -0.39
CA TRP A 77 10.17 -5.12 -1.10
C TRP A 77 10.85 -4.07 -0.24
N ASP A 78 11.59 -3.17 -0.90
CA ASP A 78 12.12 -1.97 -0.28
C ASP A 78 11.05 -0.86 -0.21
N ALA A 79 11.44 0.27 0.37
CA ALA A 79 10.58 1.43 0.53
C ALA A 79 10.15 2.03 -0.82
N GLU A 80 11.03 2.05 -1.81
CA GLU A 80 10.72 2.59 -3.14
C GLU A 80 9.63 1.77 -3.83
N LYS A 81 9.80 0.45 -3.89
CA LYS A 81 8.80 -0.45 -4.47
C LYS A 81 7.47 -0.41 -3.71
N SER A 82 7.51 -0.29 -2.38
CA SER A 82 6.29 -0.17 -1.57
C SER A 82 5.52 1.11 -1.87
N LYS A 83 6.23 2.24 -2.05
CA LYS A 83 5.64 3.52 -2.49
C LYS A 83 5.03 3.40 -3.88
N ASP A 84 5.76 2.80 -4.83
CA ASP A 84 5.29 2.59 -6.20
C ASP A 84 3.98 1.80 -6.23
N GLU A 85 3.87 0.72 -5.44
CA GLU A 85 2.66 -0.11 -5.39
C GLU A 85 1.47 0.56 -4.69
N LEU A 86 1.71 1.42 -3.69
CA LEU A 86 0.64 2.26 -3.13
C LEU A 86 0.07 3.21 -4.20
N ILE A 87 0.93 3.87 -4.96
CA ILE A 87 0.52 4.81 -6.01
C ILE A 87 -0.21 4.06 -7.13
N ARG A 88 0.32 2.93 -7.61
CA ARG A 88 -0.34 2.09 -8.62
C ARG A 88 -1.70 1.58 -8.15
N SER A 89 -1.84 1.25 -6.86
CA SER A 89 -3.12 0.84 -6.30
C SER A 89 -4.13 1.99 -6.33
N LYS A 90 -3.72 3.21 -5.95
CA LYS A 90 -4.57 4.40 -6.03
C LYS A 90 -4.95 4.74 -7.48
N ILE A 91 -4.03 4.59 -8.44
CA ILE A 91 -4.32 4.75 -9.88
C ILE A 91 -5.46 3.82 -10.30
N LYS A 92 -5.35 2.51 -10.00
CA LYS A 92 -6.38 1.51 -10.35
C LYS A 92 -7.73 1.80 -9.72
N ILE A 93 -7.74 2.24 -8.46
CA ILE A 93 -8.98 2.60 -7.76
C ILE A 93 -9.60 3.83 -8.43
N MET A 94 -8.84 4.91 -8.61
CA MET A 94 -9.34 6.16 -9.18
C MET A 94 -9.81 5.98 -10.62
N SER A 95 -9.05 5.29 -11.48
CA SER A 95 -9.45 5.07 -12.87
C SER A 95 -10.72 4.23 -13.02
N SER A 96 -11.11 3.49 -11.97
CA SER A 96 -12.36 2.71 -11.95
C SER A 96 -13.60 3.50 -11.50
N ILE A 97 -13.41 4.65 -10.84
CA ILE A 97 -14.50 5.42 -10.21
C ILE A 97 -14.59 6.88 -10.71
N SER A 98 -13.50 7.41 -11.26
CA SER A 98 -13.38 8.78 -11.76
C SER A 98 -13.38 8.80 -13.28
N PRO A 99 -13.87 9.89 -13.92
CA PRO A 99 -13.71 10.10 -15.35
C PRO A 99 -12.24 10.32 -15.78
N VAL A 100 -11.31 10.52 -14.85
CA VAL A 100 -9.89 10.67 -15.15
C VAL A 100 -9.33 9.33 -15.62
N GLY A 101 -8.85 9.30 -16.86
CA GLY A 101 -8.23 8.12 -17.46
C GLY A 101 -6.96 7.68 -16.73
N GLU A 102 -6.72 6.37 -16.68
CA GLU A 102 -5.51 5.76 -16.12
C GLU A 102 -4.23 6.39 -16.69
N ASP A 103 -4.19 6.64 -18.00
CA ASP A 103 -3.05 7.27 -18.67
C ASP A 103 -2.69 8.65 -18.09
N THR A 104 -3.69 9.44 -17.70
CA THR A 104 -3.48 10.76 -17.09
C THR A 104 -2.84 10.60 -15.70
N LEU A 105 -3.36 9.68 -14.88
CA LEU A 105 -2.85 9.41 -13.54
C LEU A 105 -1.43 8.82 -13.60
N VAL A 106 -1.16 7.92 -14.54
CA VAL A 106 0.18 7.38 -14.80
C VAL A 106 1.14 8.50 -15.23
N SER A 107 0.70 9.40 -16.13
CA SER A 107 1.50 10.53 -16.57
C SER A 107 1.88 11.48 -15.43
N ILE A 108 0.91 11.82 -14.57
CA ILE A 108 1.16 12.57 -13.32
C ILE A 108 2.22 11.86 -12.48
N TYR A 109 2.07 10.55 -12.27
CA TYR A 109 3.02 9.80 -11.46
C TYR A 109 4.44 9.76 -12.06
N GLU A 110 4.57 9.60 -13.37
CA GLU A 110 5.87 9.62 -14.04
C GLU A 110 6.58 10.98 -13.91
N ASP A 111 5.83 12.09 -13.85
CA ASP A 111 6.43 13.40 -13.58
C ASP A 111 7.03 13.48 -12.17
N PHE A 112 6.39 12.89 -11.15
CA PHE A 112 6.98 12.75 -9.81
C PHE A 112 8.23 11.86 -9.83
N LYS A 113 8.24 10.76 -10.59
CA LYS A 113 9.41 9.87 -10.68
C LYS A 113 10.64 10.58 -11.25
N LYS A 114 10.45 11.48 -12.23
CA LYS A 114 11.55 12.29 -12.80
C LYS A 114 12.21 13.20 -11.77
N ALA A 115 11.47 13.66 -10.75
CA ALA A 115 12.04 14.46 -9.66
C ALA A 115 12.98 13.65 -8.75
N GLY A 116 12.81 12.33 -8.69
CA GLY A 116 13.63 11.44 -7.86
C GLY A 116 13.40 11.65 -6.36
N SER A 117 14.49 11.76 -5.60
CA SER A 117 14.49 11.96 -4.14
C SER A 117 14.77 13.41 -3.70
N ASP A 118 14.85 14.34 -4.67
CA ASP A 118 15.12 15.75 -4.43
C ASP A 118 13.83 16.49 -4.07
N ILE A 119 13.75 16.98 -2.83
CA ILE A 119 12.53 17.59 -2.29
C ILE A 119 12.15 18.89 -3.03
N ASP A 120 13.14 19.67 -3.47
CA ASP A 120 12.88 20.93 -4.16
C ASP A 120 12.32 20.66 -5.56
N LYS A 121 12.83 19.61 -6.23
CA LYS A 121 12.27 19.15 -7.51
C LYS A 121 10.86 18.59 -7.35
N ILE A 122 10.60 17.85 -6.25
CA ILE A 122 9.26 17.35 -5.95
C ILE A 122 8.29 18.51 -5.80
N TYR A 123 8.64 19.55 -5.03
CA TYR A 123 7.79 20.74 -4.88
C TYR A 123 7.55 21.49 -6.20
N ASN A 124 8.55 21.61 -7.06
CA ASN A 124 8.37 22.21 -8.38
C ASN A 124 7.39 21.41 -9.25
N VAL A 125 7.56 20.09 -9.31
CA VAL A 125 6.64 19.20 -10.03
C VAL A 125 5.21 19.31 -9.50
N ILE A 126 5.04 19.39 -8.17
CA ILE A 126 3.72 19.56 -7.55
C ILE A 126 3.07 20.87 -8.01
N ASN A 127 3.80 21.99 -7.96
CA ASN A 127 3.26 23.29 -8.36
C ASN A 127 2.85 23.29 -9.84
N ASP A 128 3.70 22.77 -10.72
CA ASP A 128 3.44 22.67 -12.16
C ASP A 128 2.18 21.81 -12.44
N LEU A 129 2.06 20.68 -11.75
CA LEU A 129 0.91 19.79 -11.89
C LEU A 129 -0.38 20.40 -11.33
N LEU A 130 -0.32 21.04 -10.15
CA LEU A 130 -1.49 21.68 -9.55
C LEU A 130 -1.99 22.87 -10.38
N GLU A 131 -1.09 23.61 -11.04
CA GLU A 131 -1.45 24.66 -11.99
C GLU A 131 -2.10 24.06 -13.26
N LYS A 132 -1.48 23.02 -13.82
CA LYS A 132 -1.99 22.33 -15.03
C LYS A 132 -3.37 21.73 -14.82
N TYR A 133 -3.61 21.11 -13.66
CA TYR A 133 -4.86 20.43 -13.31
C TYR A 133 -5.72 21.26 -12.35
N GLN A 134 -5.58 22.59 -12.36
CA GLN A 134 -6.25 23.48 -11.41
C GLN A 134 -7.79 23.44 -11.43
N GLN A 135 -8.42 22.90 -12.49
CA GLN A 135 -9.88 22.76 -12.59
C GLN A 135 -10.36 21.31 -12.43
N ASP A 136 -9.45 20.36 -12.21
CA ASP A 136 -9.76 18.94 -12.10
C ASP A 136 -9.52 18.47 -10.65
N ALA A 137 -10.63 18.30 -9.91
CA ALA A 137 -10.59 17.96 -8.49
C ALA A 137 -9.96 16.57 -8.25
N ASP A 138 -10.23 15.60 -9.12
CA ASP A 138 -9.71 14.23 -9.00
C ASP A 138 -8.21 14.20 -9.28
N CYS A 139 -7.74 14.91 -10.31
CA CYS A 139 -6.31 15.06 -10.56
C CYS A 139 -5.60 15.73 -9.38
N LYS A 140 -6.19 16.78 -8.79
CA LYS A 140 -5.64 17.43 -7.59
C LYS A 140 -5.55 16.48 -6.41
N GLU A 141 -6.61 15.73 -6.13
CA GLU A 141 -6.60 14.72 -5.06
C GLU A 141 -5.46 13.72 -5.27
N PHE A 142 -5.29 13.25 -6.50
CA PHE A 142 -4.23 12.32 -6.84
C PHE A 142 -2.83 12.94 -6.69
N ILE A 143 -2.61 14.18 -7.15
CA ILE A 143 -1.34 14.90 -6.99
C ILE A 143 -0.97 15.04 -5.51
N LEU A 144 -1.93 15.46 -4.68
CA LEU A 144 -1.72 15.61 -3.24
C LEU A 144 -1.44 14.27 -2.55
N TYR A 145 -2.11 13.20 -3.00
CA TYR A 145 -1.84 11.84 -2.53
C TYR A 145 -0.41 11.39 -2.86
N VAL A 146 0.06 11.62 -4.10
CA VAL A 146 1.42 11.25 -4.51
C VAL A 146 2.45 12.08 -3.74
N GLN A 147 2.25 13.39 -3.63
CA GLN A 147 3.07 14.28 -2.80
C GLN A 147 3.20 13.74 -1.37
N TYR A 148 2.07 13.40 -0.77
CA TYR A 148 2.00 12.89 0.60
C TYR A 148 2.88 11.64 0.79
N LEU A 149 2.82 10.69 -0.16
CA LEU A 149 3.66 9.50 -0.10
C LEU A 149 5.14 9.83 -0.27
N PHE A 150 5.52 10.65 -1.25
CA PHE A 150 6.93 11.02 -1.46
C PHE A 150 7.55 11.65 -0.21
N ILE A 151 6.85 12.59 0.43
CA ILE A 151 7.32 13.27 1.64
C ILE A 151 7.45 12.27 2.80
N ASN A 152 6.43 11.44 3.06
CA ASN A 152 6.46 10.50 4.19
C ASN A 152 7.52 9.42 4.04
N PHE A 153 7.71 8.87 2.84
CA PHE A 153 8.75 7.89 2.57
C PHE A 153 10.15 8.49 2.71
N GLN A 154 10.36 9.72 2.22
CA GLN A 154 11.63 10.41 2.35
C GLN A 154 11.98 10.72 3.82
N ASN A 155 10.99 11.17 4.61
CA ASN A 155 11.18 11.43 6.03
C ASN A 155 11.47 10.14 6.81
N ALA A 156 10.73 9.06 6.53
CA ALA A 156 10.99 7.75 7.13
C ALA A 156 12.40 7.23 6.81
N GLN A 157 12.89 7.45 5.58
CA GLN A 157 14.26 7.09 5.22
C GLN A 157 15.30 7.91 6.00
N LYS A 158 15.11 9.23 6.14
CA LYS A 158 16.01 10.11 6.92
C LYS A 158 16.06 9.71 8.40
N GLU A 159 14.93 9.26 8.94
CA GLU A 159 14.79 8.85 10.34
C GLU A 159 15.18 7.37 10.57
N ALA A 160 15.55 6.62 9.52
CA ALA A 160 15.74 5.18 9.57
C ALA A 160 14.54 4.43 10.20
N ALA A 161 13.33 4.91 9.92
CA ALA A 161 12.10 4.33 10.44
C ALA A 161 11.83 2.94 9.82
N THR A 162 11.23 2.06 10.60
CA THR A 162 10.82 0.74 10.11
C THR A 162 9.61 0.86 9.18
N MET A 163 9.40 -0.14 8.32
CA MET A 163 8.21 -0.19 7.45
C MET A 163 6.90 -0.14 8.26
N GLU A 164 6.84 -0.80 9.41
CA GLU A 164 5.64 -0.70 10.27
C GLU A 164 5.44 0.71 10.83
N ALA A 165 6.51 1.41 11.25
CA ALA A 165 6.41 2.79 11.70
C ALA A 165 5.96 3.74 10.58
N LEU A 166 6.43 3.50 9.35
CA LEU A 166 5.96 4.22 8.17
C LEU A 166 4.48 3.93 7.88
N LYS A 167 4.04 2.68 7.96
CA LYS A 167 2.62 2.30 7.79
C LYS A 167 1.71 3.04 8.77
N GLU A 168 2.05 3.02 10.06
CA GLU A 168 1.27 3.70 11.10
C GLU A 168 1.26 5.23 10.90
N ARG A 169 2.38 5.82 10.48
CA ARG A 169 2.46 7.24 10.11
C ARG A 169 1.51 7.58 8.96
N LEU A 170 1.52 6.75 7.92
CA LEU A 170 0.69 6.93 6.74
C LEU A 170 -0.81 6.83 7.08
N ILE A 171 -1.20 5.92 7.97
CA ILE A 171 -2.57 5.78 8.46
C ILE A 171 -2.98 7.01 9.27
N LYS A 172 -2.16 7.41 10.24
CA LYS A 172 -2.46 8.54 11.12
C LYS A 172 -2.64 9.84 10.33
N ALA A 173 -1.72 10.15 9.43
CA ALA A 173 -1.85 11.39 8.68
C ALA A 173 -2.97 11.33 7.62
N ARG A 174 -3.41 10.14 7.16
CA ARG A 174 -4.67 10.02 6.40
C ARG A 174 -5.90 10.36 7.27
N MET A 175 -5.91 9.94 8.53
CA MET A 175 -6.98 10.34 9.46
C MET A 175 -7.01 11.86 9.65
N GLU A 176 -5.85 12.48 9.89
CA GLU A 176 -5.74 13.93 10.06
C GLU A 176 -6.30 14.69 8.85
N VAL A 177 -5.99 14.24 7.63
CA VAL A 177 -6.53 14.82 6.39
C VAL A 177 -8.05 14.70 6.31
N LEU A 178 -8.62 13.53 6.63
CA LEU A 178 -10.07 13.31 6.54
C LEU A 178 -10.85 14.05 7.64
N THR A 179 -10.21 14.36 8.76
CA THR A 179 -10.84 15.07 9.88
C THR A 179 -10.76 16.59 9.75
N SER A 180 -10.15 17.14 8.70
CA SER A 180 -9.91 18.59 8.57
C SER A 180 -11.19 19.42 8.64
N ASP A 181 -12.27 18.86 8.11
CA ASP A 181 -13.57 19.52 7.99
C ASP A 181 -14.52 19.13 9.14
N GLY A 182 -14.04 18.29 10.08
CA GLY A 182 -14.75 17.89 11.30
C GLY A 182 -15.73 16.72 11.16
N ASP A 183 -15.93 16.21 9.94
CA ASP A 183 -16.76 15.04 9.65
C ASP A 183 -16.08 14.18 8.57
N PRO A 184 -15.63 12.94 8.88
CA PRO A 184 -15.75 12.25 10.17
C PRO A 184 -14.82 12.85 11.23
N ASP A 185 -15.21 12.70 12.50
CA ASP A 185 -14.35 13.07 13.62
C ASP A 185 -13.21 12.03 13.81
N MET A 186 -12.12 12.46 14.46
CA MET A 186 -10.94 11.61 14.68
C MET A 186 -11.26 10.33 15.45
N MET A 187 -12.13 10.40 16.46
CA MET A 187 -12.49 9.23 17.27
C MET A 187 -13.24 8.20 16.42
N THR A 188 -14.08 8.64 15.46
CA THR A 188 -14.71 7.74 14.49
C THR A 188 -13.67 7.00 13.64
N LEU A 189 -12.68 7.71 13.09
CA LEU A 189 -11.63 7.07 12.28
C LEU A 189 -10.71 6.14 13.10
N GLU A 190 -10.36 6.53 14.32
CA GLU A 190 -9.60 5.67 15.25
C GLU A 190 -10.36 4.39 15.60
N ASN A 191 -11.67 4.48 15.81
CA ASN A 191 -12.53 3.32 16.05
C ASN A 191 -12.58 2.39 14.83
N ILE A 192 -12.75 2.95 13.63
CA ILE A 192 -12.68 2.19 12.37
C ILE A 192 -11.35 1.44 12.28
N TYR A 193 -10.23 2.12 12.53
CA TYR A 193 -8.91 1.51 12.44
C TYR A 193 -8.70 0.40 13.48
N LYS A 194 -9.15 0.63 14.72
CA LYS A 194 -9.10 -0.38 15.79
C LYS A 194 -9.91 -1.61 15.40
N GLU A 195 -11.15 -1.45 14.95
CA GLU A 195 -12.00 -2.56 14.51
C GLU A 195 -11.37 -3.33 13.35
N PHE A 196 -10.78 -2.63 12.39
CA PHE A 196 -10.06 -3.24 11.27
C PHE A 196 -8.89 -4.13 11.76
N LYS A 197 -8.06 -3.62 12.68
CA LYS A 197 -6.93 -4.39 13.27
C LYS A 197 -7.38 -5.59 14.10
N GLU A 198 -8.44 -5.44 14.88
CA GLU A 198 -9.01 -6.54 15.68
C GLU A 198 -9.52 -7.67 14.79
N MET A 199 -10.13 -7.35 13.65
CA MET A 199 -10.59 -8.36 12.69
C MET A 199 -9.43 -9.11 12.04
N MET A 200 -8.33 -8.44 11.70
CA MET A 200 -7.15 -9.12 11.15
C MET A 200 -6.43 -10.01 12.17
N SER A 201 -6.57 -9.72 13.46
CA SER A 201 -5.95 -10.46 14.56
C SER A 201 -6.71 -11.73 14.95
N LYS A 202 -7.97 -11.88 14.51
CA LYS A 202 -8.80 -13.08 14.68
C LYS A 202 -8.48 -14.10 13.58
#